data_AF-F0H416-F1
#
_entry.id   AF-F0H416-F1
#
_cell.length_a   1.000
_cell.length_b   1.000
_cell.length_c   1.000
_cell.angle_alpha   90.00
_cell.angle_beta   90.00
_cell.angle_gamma   90.00
#
_symmetry.space_group_name_H-M   'P 1'
#
loop_
_entity.id
_entity.type
_entity.pdbx_description
1 polymer ?
#
loop_
_entity_poly.entity_id
_entity_poly.type
_entity_poly.pdbx_seq_one_letter_code
_entity_poly.pdbx_strand_id
1 'polypeptide(L)'
;MQVKETYERKLQQKQYFTLLTTCGEFQVLRMFLLIVGMEKGYKAQTSIIEIGQYWWNMQGRKAVVAIQRVLGHYVDTFSYYSPMAIRNDNEAYQHIAYSPIYPKFKVTDILRRNGFKDNFYGIVPTQLIPALLIDSRVETLLKAGRTDHLRYFLGNKRTFEELWQSYKIAVRNGYEIADISLWCDYVDTLRRLGKDIHNPKYLCPTDLKAEHDRRHEELLRVREREEIEQKQQKAMEDEKRFKELKSKFFGICFTDGTIQVHVLESVQEHLEEGVSMHHCVLCKGLHNR
;
A
#
# COMPACT_ATOMS: atom_id res chain seq x y z
N MET A 1 -32.77 1.79 -0.85
CA MET A 1 -33.01 0.38 -1.25
C MET A 1 -33.79 0.41 -2.55
N GLN A 2 -33.33 -0.29 -3.58
CA GLN A 2 -34.13 -0.55 -4.80
C GLN A 2 -34.70 -1.96 -4.68
N VAL A 3 -36.02 -2.09 -4.78
CA VAL A 3 -36.68 -3.39 -4.87
C VAL A 3 -36.46 -3.91 -6.29
N LYS A 4 -35.84 -5.08 -6.42
CA LYS A 4 -35.67 -5.76 -7.70
C LYS A 4 -36.74 -6.84 -7.82
N GLU A 5 -37.57 -6.74 -8.85
CA GLU A 5 -38.53 -7.78 -9.20
C GLU A 5 -37.83 -8.91 -9.97
N THR A 6 -38.21 -10.16 -9.71
CA THR A 6 -37.66 -11.34 -10.39
C THR A 6 -38.77 -12.35 -10.67
N TYR A 7 -38.63 -13.09 -11.78
CA TYR A 7 -39.50 -14.21 -12.12
C TYR A 7 -39.03 -15.54 -11.51
N GLU A 8 -37.88 -15.55 -10.83
CA GLU A 8 -37.33 -16.73 -10.17
C GLU A 8 -38.25 -17.23 -9.06
N ARG A 9 -38.54 -18.54 -9.05
CA ARG A 9 -39.38 -19.16 -8.02
C ARG A 9 -38.66 -19.33 -6.68
N LYS A 10 -37.33 -19.49 -6.71
CA LYS A 10 -36.44 -19.65 -5.55
C LYS A 10 -35.25 -18.71 -5.72
N LEU A 11 -35.00 -17.89 -4.73
CA LEU A 11 -33.89 -16.94 -4.70
C LEU A 11 -33.15 -17.08 -3.36
N GLN A 12 -31.82 -17.17 -3.41
CA GLN A 12 -30.99 -17.17 -2.22
C GLN A 12 -30.06 -15.95 -2.26
N GLN A 13 -30.10 -15.14 -1.20
CA GLN A 13 -29.19 -14.02 -1.01
C GLN A 13 -28.25 -14.30 0.15
N LYS A 14 -26.99 -13.90 -0.01
CA LYS A 14 -25.93 -14.05 0.97
C LYS A 14 -25.31 -12.69 1.24
N GLN A 15 -25.15 -12.34 2.52
CA GLN A 15 -24.52 -11.10 2.93
C GLN A 15 -23.65 -11.33 4.16
N TYR A 16 -22.41 -10.85 4.12
CA TYR A 16 -21.56 -10.83 5.30
C TYR A 16 -21.81 -9.59 6.14
N PHE A 17 -21.67 -9.75 7.44
CA PHE A 17 -21.62 -8.65 8.40
C PHE A 17 -20.72 -9.03 9.58
N THR A 18 -20.29 -8.02 10.34
CA THR A 18 -19.46 -8.21 11.52
C THR A 18 -20.15 -7.68 12.77
N LEU A 19 -19.82 -8.23 13.93
CA LEU A 19 -20.28 -7.76 15.23
C LEU A 19 -19.08 -7.60 16.15
N LEU A 20 -18.87 -6.38 16.63
CA LEU A 20 -17.85 -6.11 17.62
C LEU A 20 -18.42 -6.31 19.03
N THR A 21 -17.74 -7.12 19.84
CA THR A 21 -18.15 -7.44 21.21
C THR A 21 -16.94 -7.66 22.11
N THR A 22 -17.16 -7.83 23.40
CA THR A 22 -16.14 -8.20 24.37
C THR A 22 -16.40 -9.60 24.93
N CYS A 23 -15.34 -10.27 25.36
CA CYS A 23 -15.40 -11.51 26.13
C CYS A 23 -14.30 -11.49 27.18
N GLY A 24 -14.66 -11.27 28.45
CA GLY A 24 -13.68 -10.96 29.50
C GLY A 24 -12.85 -9.73 29.11
N GLU A 25 -11.52 -9.87 29.16
CA GLU A 25 -10.56 -8.82 28.79
C GLU A 25 -10.30 -8.70 27.28
N PHE A 26 -10.89 -9.59 26.48
CA PHE A 26 -10.63 -9.64 25.04
C PHE A 26 -11.62 -8.77 24.26
N GLN A 27 -11.09 -8.03 23.29
CA GLN A 27 -11.90 -7.46 22.23
C GLN A 27 -12.11 -8.52 21.14
N VAL A 28 -13.36 -8.72 20.72
CA VAL A 28 -13.73 -9.76 19.75
C VAL A 28 -14.51 -9.17 18.58
N LEU A 29 -14.03 -9.38 17.36
CA LEU A 29 -14.80 -9.11 16.14
C LEU A 29 -15.31 -10.43 15.59
N ARG A 30 -16.63 -10.64 15.65
CA ARG A 30 -17.30 -11.82 15.15
C ARG A 30 -17.73 -11.58 13.70
N MET A 31 -17.58 -12.60 12.87
CA MET A 31 -17.85 -12.56 11.43
C MET A 31 -19.01 -13.51 11.13
N PHE A 32 -20.06 -12.99 10.49
CA PHE A 32 -21.28 -13.74 10.22
C PHE A 32 -21.64 -13.71 8.74
N LEU A 33 -22.18 -14.82 8.27
CA LEU A 33 -22.87 -14.95 6.99
C LEU A 33 -24.37 -14.99 7.26
N LEU A 34 -25.11 -14.00 6.74
CA LEU A 34 -26.56 -14.02 6.66
C LEU A 34 -26.97 -14.63 5.32
N ILE A 35 -27.83 -15.64 5.39
CA ILE A 35 -28.44 -16.28 4.22
C ILE A 35 -29.94 -16.06 4.31
N VAL A 36 -30.53 -15.52 3.24
CA VAL A 36 -31.97 -15.36 3.10
C VAL A 36 -32.44 -16.18 1.92
N GLY A 37 -33.21 -17.23 2.20
CA GLY A 37 -33.91 -18.03 1.21
C GLY A 37 -35.32 -17.50 1.01
N MET A 38 -35.68 -17.19 -0.23
CA MET A 38 -36.99 -16.71 -0.63
C MET A 38 -37.59 -17.67 -1.64
N GLU A 39 -38.82 -18.12 -1.41
CA GLU A 39 -39.55 -18.99 -2.32
C GLU A 39 -40.96 -18.44 -2.55
N LYS A 40 -41.41 -18.44 -3.80
CA LYS A 40 -42.73 -17.92 -4.17
C LYS A 40 -43.83 -18.64 -3.38
N GLY A 41 -44.64 -17.88 -2.66
CA GLY A 41 -45.73 -18.42 -1.85
C GLY A 41 -45.33 -18.83 -0.43
N TYR A 42 -44.05 -18.72 -0.06
CA TYR A 42 -43.55 -19.00 1.28
C TYR A 42 -42.95 -17.74 1.93
N LYS A 43 -42.96 -17.71 3.27
CA LYS A 43 -42.23 -16.68 4.02
C LYS A 43 -40.72 -16.87 3.83
N ALA A 44 -39.98 -15.76 3.75
CA ALA A 44 -38.53 -15.81 3.67
C ALA A 44 -37.95 -16.54 4.90
N GLN A 45 -36.99 -17.43 4.65
CA GLN A 45 -36.26 -18.16 5.68
C GLN A 45 -34.88 -17.54 5.83
N THR A 46 -34.51 -17.21 7.07
CA THR A 46 -33.22 -16.61 7.39
C THR A 46 -32.37 -17.57 8.19
N SER A 47 -31.12 -17.78 7.78
CA SER A 47 -30.11 -18.47 8.57
C SER A 47 -28.88 -17.61 8.75
N ILE A 48 -28.27 -17.70 9.93
CA ILE A 48 -27.06 -16.96 10.29
C ILE A 48 -26.01 -17.99 10.68
N ILE A 49 -24.86 -17.92 10.02
CA ILE A 49 -23.72 -18.79 10.29
C ILE A 49 -22.57 -17.91 10.74
N GLU A 50 -21.99 -18.20 11.91
CA GLU A 50 -20.77 -17.54 12.33
C GLU A 50 -19.58 -18.21 11.65
N ILE A 51 -18.84 -17.45 10.85
CA ILE A 51 -17.71 -17.98 10.08
C ILE A 51 -16.44 -17.99 10.92
N GLY A 52 -16.24 -16.97 11.74
CA GLY A 52 -15.09 -16.89 12.61
C GLY A 52 -15.03 -15.61 13.42
N GLN A 53 -13.94 -15.47 14.15
CA GLN A 53 -13.75 -14.46 15.16
C GLN A 53 -12.30 -14.02 15.18
N TYR A 54 -12.08 -12.71 15.22
CA TYR A 54 -10.78 -12.14 15.59
C TYR A 54 -10.81 -11.72 17.05
N TRP A 55 -9.82 -12.21 17.78
CA TRP A 55 -9.63 -11.94 19.20
C TRP A 55 -8.38 -11.10 19.38
N TRP A 56 -8.51 -9.95 20.03
CA TRP A 56 -7.38 -9.13 20.46
C TRP A 56 -7.30 -9.10 21.98
N ASN A 57 -6.12 -9.40 22.50
CA ASN A 57 -5.82 -9.17 23.91
C ASN A 57 -5.48 -7.69 24.17
N MET A 58 -5.28 -7.33 25.43
CA MET A 58 -4.93 -5.95 25.84
C MET A 58 -3.63 -5.41 25.23
N GLN A 59 -2.74 -6.29 24.77
CA GLN A 59 -1.46 -5.95 24.12
C GLN A 59 -1.61 -5.87 22.58
N GLY A 60 -2.81 -6.03 22.04
CA GLY A 60 -3.09 -6.04 20.61
C GLY A 60 -2.66 -7.32 19.86
N ARG A 61 -2.24 -8.37 20.57
CA ARG A 61 -1.96 -9.68 19.95
C ARG A 61 -3.27 -10.29 19.44
N LYS A 62 -3.25 -10.74 18.19
CA LYS A 62 -4.41 -11.28 17.48
C LYS A 62 -4.40 -12.81 17.47
N ALA A 63 -5.52 -13.43 17.78
CA ALA A 63 -5.80 -14.84 17.50
C ALA A 63 -7.07 -14.97 16.62
N VAL A 64 -7.11 -15.99 15.77
CA VAL A 64 -8.25 -16.25 14.89
C VAL A 64 -8.90 -17.57 15.29
N VAL A 65 -10.20 -17.54 15.58
CA VAL A 65 -11.03 -18.73 15.86
C VAL A 65 -12.08 -18.82 14.75
N ALA A 66 -12.00 -19.82 13.89
CA ALA A 66 -12.84 -19.87 12.69
C ALA A 66 -13.16 -21.29 12.21
N ILE A 67 -14.26 -21.40 11.48
CA ILE A 67 -14.61 -22.57 10.66
C ILE A 67 -13.55 -22.74 9.58
N GLN A 68 -13.17 -23.97 9.26
CA GLN A 68 -12.11 -24.23 8.29
C GLN A 68 -12.47 -23.71 6.89
N ARG A 69 -11.64 -22.81 6.34
CA ARG A 69 -11.62 -22.50 4.91
C ARG A 69 -11.18 -23.73 4.13
N VAL A 70 -11.89 -24.05 3.05
CA VAL A 70 -11.51 -25.09 2.10
C VAL A 70 -10.99 -24.47 0.81
N LEU A 71 -10.17 -25.21 0.06
CA LEU A 71 -9.69 -24.76 -1.24
C LEU A 71 -10.89 -24.68 -2.20
N GLY A 72 -11.07 -23.54 -2.86
CA GLY A 72 -12.18 -23.32 -3.77
C GLY A 72 -11.94 -22.12 -4.68
N HIS A 73 -12.69 -22.07 -5.77
CA HIS A 73 -12.66 -20.95 -6.73
C HIS A 73 -13.17 -19.65 -6.09
N TYR A 74 -14.11 -19.75 -5.16
CA TYR A 74 -14.66 -18.59 -4.45
C TYR A 74 -13.94 -18.34 -3.14
N VAL A 75 -13.78 -17.06 -2.80
CA VAL A 75 -13.14 -16.61 -1.55
C VAL A 75 -13.86 -17.20 -0.33
N ASP A 76 -15.19 -17.35 -0.39
CA ASP A 76 -16.07 -17.75 0.70
C ASP A 76 -16.39 -19.25 0.79
N THR A 77 -15.46 -20.11 0.40
CA THR A 77 -15.64 -21.56 0.51
C THR A 77 -15.20 -22.07 1.89
N PHE A 78 -16.18 -22.45 2.73
CA PHE A 78 -15.95 -22.94 4.10
C PHE A 78 -16.55 -24.33 4.32
N SER A 79 -15.93 -25.11 5.20
CA SER A 79 -16.50 -26.36 5.71
C SER A 79 -17.53 -26.04 6.79
N TYR A 80 -18.75 -25.66 6.39
CA TYR A 80 -19.79 -25.14 7.29
C TYR A 80 -20.18 -26.05 8.46
N TYR A 81 -19.90 -27.36 8.37
CA TYR A 81 -20.17 -28.33 9.43
C TYR A 81 -18.95 -28.63 10.31
N SER A 82 -17.80 -28.02 10.04
CA SER A 82 -16.61 -28.16 10.88
C SER A 82 -16.70 -27.28 12.13
N PRO A 83 -16.23 -27.77 13.29
CA PRO A 83 -16.16 -26.94 14.49
C PRO A 83 -15.17 -25.80 14.31
N MET A 84 -15.43 -24.68 14.99
CA MET A 84 -14.45 -23.60 15.09
C MET A 84 -13.23 -24.08 15.87
N ALA A 85 -12.05 -23.70 15.39
CA ALA A 85 -10.79 -23.94 16.08
C ALA A 85 -9.85 -22.73 15.88
N ILE A 86 -8.74 -22.71 16.61
CA ILE A 86 -7.67 -21.73 16.35
C ILE A 86 -7.09 -22.02 14.95
N ARG A 87 -7.08 -21.00 14.09
CA ARG A 87 -6.60 -21.09 12.70
C ARG A 87 -5.55 -20.03 12.42
N ASN A 88 -4.77 -20.28 11.38
CA ASN A 88 -3.99 -19.22 10.74
C ASN A 88 -4.91 -18.26 10.01
N ASP A 89 -4.57 -16.99 10.05
CA ASP A 89 -5.31 -15.96 9.31
C ASP A 89 -5.14 -16.16 7.80
N ASN A 90 -6.14 -15.78 7.01
CA ASN A 90 -6.10 -15.88 5.56
C ASN A 90 -6.96 -14.79 4.90
N GLU A 91 -6.81 -14.66 3.58
CA GLU A 91 -7.51 -13.67 2.76
C GLU A 91 -9.05 -13.75 2.89
N ALA A 92 -9.63 -14.94 3.06
CA ALA A 92 -11.07 -15.08 3.18
C ALA A 92 -11.60 -14.49 4.49
N TYR A 93 -10.95 -14.79 5.62
CA TYR A 93 -11.31 -14.19 6.90
C TYR A 93 -11.11 -12.68 6.87
N GLN A 94 -10.01 -12.21 6.25
CA GLN A 94 -9.73 -10.79 6.10
C GLN A 94 -10.81 -10.10 5.28
N HIS A 95 -11.20 -10.66 4.14
CA HIS A 95 -12.27 -10.14 3.30
C HIS A 95 -13.59 -10.01 4.07
N ILE A 96 -13.98 -11.05 4.82
CA ILE A 96 -15.21 -11.03 5.60
C ILE A 96 -15.13 -10.02 6.74
N ALA A 97 -13.97 -9.85 7.38
CA ALA A 97 -13.79 -8.90 8.46
C ALA A 97 -13.93 -7.42 8.03
N TYR A 98 -13.87 -7.13 6.72
CA TYR A 98 -14.13 -5.80 6.15
C TYR A 98 -15.63 -5.54 5.93
N SER A 99 -16.49 -6.52 6.19
CA SER A 99 -17.93 -6.41 6.01
C SER A 99 -18.55 -5.41 7.01
N PRO A 100 -19.73 -4.83 6.68
CA PRO A 100 -20.39 -3.86 7.53
C PRO A 100 -20.53 -4.32 8.98
N ILE A 101 -20.26 -3.40 9.91
CA ILE A 101 -20.38 -3.65 11.35
C ILE A 101 -21.82 -3.45 11.82
N TYR A 102 -22.30 -4.35 12.67
CA TYR A 102 -23.60 -4.22 13.30
C TYR A 102 -23.61 -3.01 14.25
N PRO A 103 -24.61 -2.11 14.18
CA PRO A 103 -24.59 -0.83 14.91
C PRO A 103 -24.53 -0.95 16.43
N LYS A 104 -25.03 -2.04 17.01
CA LYS A 104 -24.98 -2.29 18.46
C LYS A 104 -23.79 -3.18 18.77
N PHE A 105 -22.71 -2.58 19.26
CA PHE A 105 -21.49 -3.28 19.59
C PHE A 105 -21.00 -2.96 21.01
N LYS A 106 -20.04 -3.76 21.48
CA LYS A 106 -19.34 -3.53 22.75
C LYS A 106 -17.85 -3.41 22.51
N VAL A 107 -17.22 -2.53 23.27
CA VAL A 107 -15.77 -2.32 23.28
C VAL A 107 -15.24 -2.43 24.69
N THR A 108 -13.97 -2.86 24.83
CA THR A 108 -13.30 -2.92 26.13
C THR A 108 -13.03 -1.53 26.69
N ASP A 109 -12.91 -1.43 28.01
CA ASP A 109 -12.59 -0.16 28.69
C ASP A 109 -11.22 0.39 28.29
N ILE A 110 -10.29 -0.48 27.89
CA ILE A 110 -8.97 -0.07 27.37
C ILE A 110 -9.12 0.70 26.06
N LEU A 111 -9.96 0.25 25.13
CA LEU A 111 -10.22 1.00 23.90
C LEU A 111 -10.86 2.35 24.19
N ARG A 112 -11.79 2.42 25.16
CA ARG A 112 -12.39 3.68 25.62
C ARG A 112 -11.34 4.62 26.18
N ARG A 113 -10.48 4.13 27.08
CA ARG A 113 -9.37 4.89 27.66
C ARG A 113 -8.42 5.43 26.58
N ASN A 114 -8.14 4.62 25.56
CA ASN A 114 -7.26 4.97 24.45
C ASN A 114 -7.96 5.87 23.40
N GLY A 115 -9.18 6.35 23.67
CA GLY A 115 -9.83 7.42 22.89
C GLY A 115 -10.95 6.98 21.94
N PHE A 116 -11.36 5.72 21.95
CA PHE A 116 -12.44 5.23 21.07
C PHE A 116 -13.83 5.78 21.47
N LYS A 117 -14.50 6.48 20.55
CA LYS A 117 -15.80 7.17 20.74
C LYS A 117 -16.92 6.61 19.84
N ASP A 118 -17.03 5.29 19.73
CA ASP A 118 -18.08 4.60 18.94
C ASP A 118 -18.12 4.96 17.44
N ASN A 119 -17.01 5.47 16.91
CA ASN A 119 -16.86 5.77 15.50
C ASN A 119 -15.55 5.17 14.99
N PHE A 120 -15.60 4.61 13.79
CA PHE A 120 -14.47 4.01 13.10
C PHE A 120 -13.79 4.96 12.12
N TYR A 121 -14.37 6.15 11.87
CA TYR A 121 -13.79 7.21 11.05
C TYR A 121 -13.41 6.77 9.62
N GLY A 122 -14.18 5.83 9.05
CA GLY A 122 -13.89 5.24 7.75
C GLY A 122 -12.68 4.30 7.73
N ILE A 123 -12.17 3.91 8.90
CA ILE A 123 -11.06 2.95 9.07
C ILE A 123 -11.66 1.60 9.45
N VAL A 124 -11.21 0.52 8.82
CA VAL A 124 -11.75 -0.81 9.11
C VAL A 124 -11.41 -1.24 10.56
N PRO A 125 -12.33 -1.92 11.27
CA PRO A 125 -12.10 -2.32 12.67
C PRO A 125 -10.83 -3.13 12.87
N THR A 126 -10.49 -3.99 11.90
CA THR A 126 -9.30 -4.85 11.91
C THR A 126 -7.98 -4.09 11.83
N GLN A 127 -8.00 -2.82 11.40
CA GLN A 127 -6.85 -1.92 11.43
C GLN A 127 -6.89 -1.02 12.67
N LEU A 128 -8.05 -0.39 12.95
CA LEU A 128 -8.17 0.60 14.01
C LEU A 128 -7.99 -0.01 15.42
N ILE A 129 -8.62 -1.15 15.70
CA ILE A 129 -8.58 -1.78 17.02
C ILE A 129 -7.16 -2.17 17.44
N PRO A 130 -6.42 -2.99 16.66
CA PRO A 130 -5.06 -3.33 17.05
C PRO A 130 -4.15 -2.10 17.09
N ALA A 131 -4.35 -1.11 16.20
CA ALA A 131 -3.57 0.12 16.23
C ALA A 131 -3.77 0.91 17.54
N LEU A 132 -5.01 1.01 18.04
CA LEU A 132 -5.31 1.65 19.33
C LEU A 132 -4.76 0.88 20.53
N LEU A 133 -4.60 -0.44 20.43
CA LEU A 133 -4.08 -1.27 21.52
C LEU A 133 -2.55 -1.26 21.58
N ILE A 134 -1.88 -1.10 20.43
CA ILE A 134 -0.42 -1.24 20.31
C ILE A 134 0.29 0.11 20.32
N ASP A 135 -0.28 1.13 19.65
CA ASP A 135 0.44 2.36 19.32
C ASP A 135 -0.18 3.58 20.00
N SER A 136 0.53 4.14 20.98
CA SER A 136 0.10 5.34 21.71
C SER A 136 0.02 6.60 20.83
N ARG A 137 0.68 6.61 19.66
CA ARG A 137 0.56 7.70 18.68
C ARG A 137 -0.85 7.77 18.10
N VAL A 138 -1.49 6.62 17.93
CA VAL A 138 -2.86 6.50 17.40
C VAL A 138 -3.86 7.08 18.40
N GLU A 139 -3.71 6.77 19.68
CA GLU A 139 -4.46 7.41 20.76
C GLU A 139 -4.29 8.94 20.73
N THR A 140 -3.05 9.42 20.55
CA THR A 140 -2.75 10.86 20.49
C THR A 140 -3.50 11.55 19.35
N LEU A 141 -3.43 10.99 18.14
CA LEU A 141 -4.13 11.53 16.96
C LEU A 141 -5.65 11.51 17.14
N LEU A 142 -6.18 10.42 17.71
CA LEU A 142 -7.61 10.25 17.91
C LEU A 142 -8.17 11.22 18.96
N LYS A 143 -7.46 11.37 20.09
CA LYS A 143 -7.84 12.33 21.14
C LYS A 143 -7.72 13.78 20.67
N ALA A 144 -6.78 14.08 19.78
CA ALA A 144 -6.65 15.37 19.12
C ALA A 144 -7.69 15.61 18.00
N GLY A 145 -8.56 14.64 17.71
CA GLY A 145 -9.58 14.77 16.65
C GLY A 145 -9.02 14.77 15.22
N ARG A 146 -7.75 14.41 15.02
CA ARG A 146 -7.08 14.41 13.71
C ARG A 146 -7.31 13.08 12.98
N THR A 147 -8.58 12.78 12.70
CA THR A 147 -9.03 11.49 12.14
C THR A 147 -8.55 11.27 10.70
N ASP A 148 -8.44 12.33 9.91
CA ASP A 148 -7.89 12.25 8.55
C ASP A 148 -6.41 11.89 8.54
N HIS A 149 -5.65 12.48 9.48
CA HIS A 149 -4.23 12.18 9.64
C HIS A 149 -4.04 10.73 10.10
N LEU A 150 -4.87 10.28 11.05
CA LEU A 150 -4.88 8.90 11.52
C LEU A 150 -5.11 7.92 10.36
N ARG A 151 -6.14 8.17 9.54
CA ARG A 151 -6.46 7.34 8.38
C ARG A 151 -5.29 7.24 7.40
N TYR A 152 -4.65 8.36 7.09
CA TYR A 152 -3.46 8.38 6.21
C TYR A 152 -2.29 7.57 6.81
N PHE A 153 -1.96 7.79 8.09
CA PHE A 153 -0.84 7.13 8.73
C PHE A 153 -1.03 5.61 8.92
N LEU A 154 -2.27 5.15 9.17
CA LEU A 154 -2.55 3.71 9.23
C LEU A 154 -2.40 3.02 7.86
N GLY A 155 -2.65 3.75 6.76
CA GLY A 155 -2.35 3.28 5.41
C GLY A 155 -0.85 3.28 5.09
N ASN A 156 -0.10 4.25 5.64
CA ASN A 156 1.31 4.48 5.34
C ASN A 156 2.20 4.35 6.59
N LYS A 157 2.33 3.14 7.13
CA LYS A 157 3.08 2.88 8.39
C LYS A 157 4.53 3.36 8.36
N ARG A 158 5.23 3.17 7.24
CA ARG A 158 6.61 3.63 7.08
C ARG A 158 6.72 5.15 7.21
N THR A 159 5.86 5.87 6.49
CA THR A 159 5.76 7.33 6.58
C THR A 159 5.44 7.77 8.01
N PHE A 160 4.56 7.05 8.69
CA PHE A 160 4.21 7.35 10.07
C PHE A 160 5.41 7.23 11.02
N GLU A 161 6.26 6.23 10.85
CA GLU A 161 7.49 6.06 11.65
C GLU A 161 8.52 7.14 11.34
N GLU A 162 8.79 7.38 10.06
CA GLU A 162 9.85 8.28 9.64
C GLU A 162 9.51 9.77 9.87
N LEU A 163 8.23 10.16 9.77
CA LEU A 163 7.80 11.56 9.85
C LEU A 163 7.18 11.96 11.20
N TRP A 164 7.06 11.05 12.17
CA TRP A 164 6.38 11.36 13.43
C TRP A 164 7.02 12.52 14.20
N GLN A 165 8.34 12.62 14.20
CA GLN A 165 9.04 13.71 14.90
C GLN A 165 8.75 15.06 14.24
N SER A 166 8.85 15.13 12.91
CA SER A 166 8.48 16.31 12.12
C SER A 166 7.02 16.71 12.34
N TYR A 167 6.11 15.73 12.39
CA TYR A 167 4.70 15.96 12.65
C TYR A 167 4.45 16.59 14.02
N LYS A 168 5.11 16.07 15.08
CA LYS A 168 5.03 16.67 16.42
C LYS A 168 5.55 18.10 16.46
N ILE A 169 6.60 18.41 15.69
CA ILE A 169 7.17 19.76 15.62
C ILE A 169 6.18 20.70 14.94
N ALA A 170 5.59 20.30 13.80
CA ALA A 170 4.57 21.10 13.12
C ALA A 170 3.37 21.40 14.03
N VAL A 171 2.82 20.37 14.69
CA VAL A 171 1.70 20.53 15.64
C VAL A 171 2.06 21.42 16.82
N ARG A 172 3.27 21.29 17.38
CA ARG A 172 3.73 22.14 18.50
C ARG A 172 3.83 23.61 18.13
N ASN A 173 4.17 23.91 16.87
CA ASN A 173 4.24 25.28 16.36
C ASN A 173 2.87 25.83 15.92
N GLY A 174 1.77 25.09 16.19
CA GLY A 174 0.42 25.52 15.82
C GLY A 174 0.15 25.45 14.32
N TYR A 175 0.97 24.74 13.55
CA TYR A 175 0.77 24.61 12.11
C TYR A 175 -0.40 23.67 11.81
N GLU A 176 -1.40 24.20 11.11
CA GLU A 176 -2.54 23.41 10.65
C GLU A 176 -2.25 22.75 9.31
N ILE A 177 -2.08 21.43 9.34
CA ILE A 177 -1.89 20.62 8.15
C ILE A 177 -3.27 20.32 7.56
N ALA A 178 -3.65 21.02 6.50
CA ALA A 178 -4.93 20.80 5.80
C ALA A 178 -4.92 19.51 4.97
N ASP A 179 -3.83 19.23 4.27
CA ASP A 179 -3.63 18.01 3.49
C ASP A 179 -2.41 17.25 4.00
N ILE A 180 -2.67 16.16 4.73
CA ILE A 180 -1.63 15.32 5.32
C ILE A 180 -0.82 14.55 4.28
N SER A 181 -1.43 14.22 3.12
CA SER A 181 -0.72 13.51 2.05
C SER A 181 0.30 14.43 1.42
N LEU A 182 -0.14 15.62 0.99
CA LEU A 182 0.72 16.64 0.41
C LEU A 182 1.83 17.06 1.37
N TRP A 183 1.51 17.22 2.66
CA TRP A 183 2.51 17.57 3.66
C TRP A 183 3.55 16.47 3.86
N CYS A 184 3.14 15.19 3.91
CA CYS A 184 4.08 14.08 4.01
C CYS A 184 5.01 14.01 2.79
N ASP A 185 4.48 14.17 1.58
CA ASP A 185 5.26 14.17 0.33
C ASP A 185 6.24 15.34 0.27
N TYR A 186 5.82 16.51 0.74
CA TYR A 186 6.68 17.67 0.91
C TYR A 186 7.84 17.42 1.88
N VAL A 187 7.57 16.87 3.07
CA VAL A 187 8.63 16.59 4.05
C VAL A 187 9.58 15.49 3.57
N ASP A 188 9.08 14.49 2.85
CA ASP A 188 9.97 13.50 2.21
C ASP A 188 10.84 14.13 1.11
N THR A 189 10.29 15.06 0.33
CA THR A 189 11.05 15.86 -0.66
C THR A 189 12.15 16.67 0.02
N LEU A 190 11.85 17.34 1.14
CA LEU A 190 12.85 18.04 1.95
C LEU A 190 13.96 17.11 2.43
N ARG A 191 13.62 15.91 2.89
CA ARG A 191 14.58 14.89 3.33
C ARG A 191 15.51 14.47 2.20
N ARG A 192 14.96 14.20 1.00
CA ARG A 192 15.73 13.82 -0.20
C ARG A 192 16.67 14.93 -0.65
N LEU A 193 16.27 16.19 -0.48
CA LEU A 193 17.10 17.37 -0.74
C LEU A 193 18.12 17.67 0.38
N GLY A 194 18.22 16.82 1.40
CA GLY A 194 19.12 17.00 2.53
C GLY A 194 18.79 18.20 3.43
N LYS A 195 17.54 18.70 3.39
CA LYS A 195 17.09 19.80 4.26
C LYS A 195 16.74 19.25 5.65
N ASP A 196 16.84 20.12 6.67
CA ASP A 196 16.54 19.75 8.06
C ASP A 196 15.03 19.62 8.31
N ILE A 197 14.55 18.38 8.38
CA ILE A 197 13.15 18.03 8.68
C ILE A 197 12.79 18.15 10.17
N HIS A 198 13.66 18.70 11.00
CA HIS A 198 13.38 19.03 12.41
C HIS A 198 13.30 20.54 12.67
N ASN A 199 13.50 21.36 11.63
CA ASN A 199 13.41 22.80 11.76
C ASN A 199 11.99 23.31 11.42
N PRO A 200 11.30 24.02 12.34
CA PRO A 200 9.98 24.59 12.08
C PRO A 200 9.89 25.45 10.83
N LYS A 201 10.98 26.15 10.48
CA LYS A 201 11.06 27.01 9.28
C LYS A 201 10.75 26.24 8.00
N TYR A 202 11.15 24.97 7.92
CA TYR A 202 10.87 24.14 6.75
C TYR A 202 9.55 23.40 6.88
N LEU A 203 9.16 22.98 8.09
CA LEU A 203 7.97 22.15 8.28
C LEU A 203 6.64 22.90 8.21
N CYS A 204 6.66 24.22 8.40
CA CYS A 204 5.47 25.07 8.53
C CYS A 204 5.44 26.15 7.43
N PRO A 205 5.34 25.79 6.13
CA PRO A 205 5.25 26.77 5.05
C PRO A 205 3.91 27.51 5.08
N THR A 206 3.89 28.80 4.74
CA THR A 206 2.64 29.58 4.66
C THR A 206 1.73 29.06 3.54
N ASP A 207 2.32 28.69 2.40
CA ASP A 207 1.64 28.01 1.30
C ASP A 207 2.33 26.66 1.04
N LEU A 208 1.70 25.60 1.54
CA LEU A 208 2.21 24.24 1.40
C LEU A 208 2.35 23.81 -0.06
N LYS A 209 1.41 24.20 -0.92
CA LYS A 209 1.38 23.74 -2.31
C LYS A 209 2.47 24.43 -3.12
N ALA A 210 2.59 25.75 -3.00
CA ALA A 210 3.62 26.49 -3.71
C ALA A 210 5.04 26.07 -3.28
N GLU A 211 5.28 25.87 -1.98
CA GLU A 211 6.58 25.39 -1.51
C GLU A 211 6.84 23.92 -1.89
N HIS A 212 5.81 23.06 -1.89
CA HIS A 212 5.91 21.71 -2.43
C HIS A 212 6.37 21.72 -3.88
N ASP A 213 5.69 22.45 -4.75
CA ASP A 213 5.97 22.48 -6.19
C ASP A 213 7.38 23.00 -6.46
N ARG A 214 7.79 24.06 -5.76
CA ARG A 214 9.15 24.60 -5.83
C ARG A 214 10.22 23.59 -5.44
N ARG A 215 10.01 22.83 -4.35
CA ARG A 215 10.98 21.80 -3.90
C ARG A 215 10.95 20.57 -4.80
N HIS A 216 9.80 20.25 -5.37
CA HIS A 216 9.68 19.19 -6.34
C HIS A 216 10.51 19.50 -7.60
N GLU A 217 10.44 20.72 -8.12
CA GLU A 217 11.29 21.17 -9.24
C GLU A 217 12.79 21.11 -8.91
N GLU A 218 13.19 21.51 -7.69
CA GLU A 218 14.58 21.40 -7.22
C GLU A 218 15.04 19.93 -7.24
N LEU A 219 14.21 19.01 -6.76
CA LEU A 219 14.50 17.57 -6.74
C LEU A 219 14.59 17.00 -8.15
N LEU A 220 13.73 17.42 -9.08
CA LEU A 220 13.79 17.00 -10.48
C LEU A 220 15.12 17.43 -11.13
N ARG A 221 15.58 18.67 -10.91
CA ARG A 221 16.87 19.14 -11.44
C ARG A 221 18.06 18.37 -10.89
N VAL A 222 18.01 17.96 -9.62
CA VAL A 222 19.06 17.11 -9.03
C VAL A 222 19.07 15.75 -9.71
N ARG A 223 17.89 15.12 -9.87
CA ARG A 223 17.76 13.83 -10.55
C ARG A 223 18.21 13.88 -12.01
N GLU A 224 17.86 14.93 -12.75
CA GLU A 224 18.31 15.10 -14.13
C GLU A 224 19.84 15.14 -14.23
N ARG A 225 20.50 15.83 -13.29
CA ARG A 225 21.98 15.85 -13.23
C ARG A 225 22.54 14.48 -12.91
N GLU A 226 22.00 13.80 -11.90
CA GLU A 226 22.41 12.44 -11.53
C GLU A 226 22.20 11.45 -12.69
N GLU A 227 21.10 11.56 -13.44
CA GLU A 227 20.83 10.73 -14.61
C GLU A 227 21.81 11.02 -15.76
N ILE A 228 22.16 12.29 -15.99
CA ILE A 228 23.17 12.66 -16.99
C ILE A 228 24.54 12.10 -16.58
N GLU A 229 24.92 12.26 -15.32
CA GLU A 229 26.18 11.72 -14.78
C GLU A 229 26.22 10.18 -14.86
N GLN A 230 25.14 9.50 -14.51
CA GLN A 230 25.04 8.04 -14.63
C GLN A 230 25.11 7.58 -16.09
N LYS A 231 24.46 8.30 -17.01
CA LYS A 231 24.55 8.01 -18.46
C LYS A 231 25.97 8.20 -18.98
N GLN A 232 26.66 9.26 -18.55
CA GLN A 232 28.06 9.52 -18.92
C GLN A 232 28.99 8.43 -18.35
N GLN A 233 28.82 8.07 -17.08
CA GLN A 233 29.59 7.00 -16.43
C GLN A 233 29.40 5.66 -17.15
N LYS A 234 28.15 5.31 -17.46
CA LYS A 234 27.83 4.10 -18.21
C LYS A 234 28.42 4.11 -19.62
N ALA A 235 28.36 5.25 -20.32
CA ALA A 235 28.98 5.39 -21.64
C ALA A 235 30.51 5.19 -21.59
N MET A 236 31.18 5.72 -20.56
CA MET A 236 32.62 5.49 -20.36
C MET A 236 32.94 4.02 -20.04
N GLU A 237 32.12 3.37 -19.22
CA GLU A 237 32.27 1.94 -18.91
C GLU A 237 32.05 1.05 -20.14
N ASP A 238 31.02 1.35 -20.94
CA ASP A 238 30.72 0.63 -22.17
C ASP A 238 31.83 0.80 -23.21
N GLU A 239 32.38 2.02 -23.37
CA GLU A 239 33.52 2.29 -24.25
C GLU A 239 34.80 1.56 -23.79
N LYS A 240 35.06 1.54 -22.48
CA LYS A 240 36.20 0.80 -21.92
C LYS A 240 36.06 -0.71 -22.17
N ARG A 241 34.88 -1.26 -21.90
CA ARG A 241 34.56 -2.68 -22.14
C ARG A 241 34.63 -3.03 -23.62
N PHE A 242 34.19 -2.13 -24.50
CA PHE A 242 34.29 -2.28 -25.95
C PHE A 242 35.75 -2.39 -26.38
N LYS A 243 36.62 -1.49 -25.90
CA LYS A 243 38.07 -1.53 -26.17
C LYS A 243 38.71 -2.81 -25.63
N GLU A 244 38.40 -3.24 -24.41
CA GLU A 244 38.95 -4.49 -23.86
C GLU A 244 38.62 -5.71 -24.73
N LEU A 245 37.38 -5.80 -25.24
CA LEU A 245 36.93 -6.94 -26.04
C LEU A 245 37.40 -6.87 -27.50
N LYS A 246 37.35 -5.69 -28.11
CA LYS A 246 37.52 -5.52 -29.57
C LYS A 246 38.87 -4.95 -29.99
N SER A 247 39.70 -4.43 -29.06
CA SER A 247 41.01 -3.84 -29.39
C SER A 247 41.94 -4.72 -30.21
N LYS A 248 41.85 -6.04 -30.04
CA LYS A 248 42.66 -7.01 -30.81
C LYS A 248 42.35 -7.05 -32.31
N PHE A 249 41.21 -6.48 -32.71
CA PHE A 249 40.71 -6.51 -34.07
C PHE A 249 40.67 -5.12 -34.73
N PHE A 250 41.07 -4.06 -34.01
CA PHE A 250 41.16 -2.72 -34.58
C PHE A 250 42.26 -2.66 -35.67
N GLY A 251 42.02 -1.89 -36.73
CA GLY A 251 42.90 -1.78 -37.89
C GLY A 251 42.77 -2.89 -38.93
N ILE A 252 41.90 -3.89 -38.73
CA ILE A 252 41.63 -4.93 -39.74
C ILE A 252 40.65 -4.35 -40.78
N CYS A 253 41.13 -4.12 -42.00
CA CYS A 253 40.32 -3.66 -43.13
C CYS A 253 40.66 -4.47 -44.40
N PHE A 254 39.63 -5.02 -45.05
CA PHE A 254 39.72 -5.72 -46.33
C PHE A 254 38.86 -5.00 -47.37
N THR A 255 39.36 -4.85 -48.59
CA THR A 255 38.61 -4.25 -49.70
C THR A 255 38.91 -4.96 -51.01
N ASP A 256 37.88 -5.21 -51.80
CA ASP A 256 37.97 -5.75 -53.18
C ASP A 256 37.65 -4.69 -54.25
N GLY A 257 37.48 -3.43 -53.84
CA GLY A 257 37.11 -2.30 -54.71
C GLY A 257 35.60 -2.08 -54.87
N THR A 258 34.75 -3.04 -54.50
CA THR A 258 33.28 -2.91 -54.48
C THR A 258 32.70 -3.02 -53.06
N ILE A 259 33.28 -3.88 -52.22
CA ILE A 259 32.87 -4.09 -50.83
C ILE A 259 34.06 -3.83 -49.90
N GLN A 260 33.83 -3.03 -48.86
CA GLN A 260 34.80 -2.75 -47.81
C GLN A 260 34.33 -3.38 -46.49
N VAL A 261 35.13 -4.28 -45.92
CA VAL A 261 34.88 -4.89 -44.61
C VAL A 261 35.92 -4.35 -43.64
N HIS A 262 35.47 -3.58 -42.65
CA HIS A 262 36.31 -3.06 -41.58
C HIS A 262 35.62 -3.27 -40.23
N VAL A 263 36.42 -3.35 -39.17
CA VAL A 263 35.90 -3.44 -37.80
C VAL A 263 35.58 -2.02 -37.33
N LEU A 264 34.36 -1.80 -36.85
CA LEU A 264 33.97 -0.53 -36.24
C LEU A 264 34.73 -0.37 -34.91
N GLU A 265 35.42 0.75 -34.75
CA GLU A 265 36.47 0.93 -33.73
C GLU A 265 35.98 1.68 -32.49
N SER A 266 34.74 2.18 -32.51
CA SER A 266 34.11 2.88 -31.38
C SER A 266 32.65 2.45 -31.16
N VAL A 267 32.13 2.74 -29.95
CA VAL A 267 30.69 2.57 -29.65
C VAL A 267 29.84 3.50 -30.51
N GLN A 268 30.35 4.69 -30.84
CA GLN A 268 29.67 5.67 -31.70
C GLN A 268 29.49 5.16 -33.14
N GLU A 269 30.53 4.58 -33.74
CA GLU A 269 30.45 3.97 -35.08
C GLU A 269 29.45 2.79 -35.12
N HIS A 270 29.37 2.00 -34.04
CA HIS A 270 28.34 0.94 -33.93
C HIS A 270 26.92 1.49 -33.90
N LEU A 271 26.70 2.67 -33.31
CA LEU A 271 25.40 3.32 -33.30
C LEU A 271 25.05 3.88 -34.68
N GLU A 272 25.99 4.53 -35.35
CA GLU A 272 25.80 5.12 -36.68
C GLU A 272 25.53 4.03 -37.73
N GLU A 273 26.30 2.96 -37.73
CA GLU A 273 26.08 1.81 -38.61
C GLU A 273 24.75 1.12 -38.28
N GLY A 274 24.43 0.98 -36.99
CA GLY A 274 23.15 0.45 -36.53
C GLY A 274 21.95 1.24 -37.03
N VAL A 275 22.01 2.58 -37.00
CA VAL A 275 20.97 3.47 -37.51
C VAL A 275 20.86 3.39 -39.03
N SER A 276 22.00 3.38 -39.74
CA SER A 276 22.09 3.22 -41.20
C SER A 276 21.46 1.90 -41.67
N MET A 277 21.72 0.82 -40.92
CA MET A 277 21.20 -0.52 -41.19
C MET A 277 19.81 -0.78 -40.57
N HIS A 278 19.16 0.25 -40.03
CA HIS A 278 17.86 0.19 -39.34
C HIS A 278 17.78 -0.87 -38.21
N HIS A 279 18.92 -1.19 -37.59
CA HIS A 279 19.01 -2.08 -36.44
C HIS A 279 18.84 -1.32 -35.13
N CYS A 280 18.02 -1.85 -34.22
CA CYS A 280 17.81 -1.26 -32.91
C CYS A 280 18.92 -1.70 -31.93
N VAL A 281 20.08 -1.02 -31.98
CA VAL A 281 21.29 -1.36 -31.21
C VAL A 281 21.12 -1.14 -29.69
N LEU A 282 20.19 -0.28 -29.27
CA LEU A 282 19.99 0.11 -27.85
C LEU A 282 18.98 -0.75 -27.07
N CYS A 283 18.15 -1.58 -27.71
CA CYS A 283 17.10 -2.35 -27.01
C CYS A 283 17.59 -3.69 -26.44
N LYS A 284 18.80 -4.13 -26.76
CA LYS A 284 19.40 -5.35 -26.23
C LYS A 284 20.73 -4.98 -25.58
N GLY A 285 20.72 -4.72 -24.28
CA GLY A 285 21.94 -4.47 -23.52
C GLY A 285 22.97 -5.54 -23.88
N LEU A 286 24.15 -5.10 -24.34
CA LEU A 286 25.27 -5.90 -24.86
C LEU A 286 25.24 -7.32 -24.30
N HIS A 287 24.55 -8.21 -25.03
CA HIS A 287 24.42 -9.60 -24.64
C HIS A 287 25.79 -10.23 -24.84
N ASN A 288 26.41 -10.55 -23.72
CA ASN A 288 27.54 -11.47 -23.66
C ASN A 288 27.16 -12.77 -24.37
N ARG A 289 27.82 -13.04 -25.47
CA ARG A 289 28.26 -14.39 -25.84
C ARG A 289 29.71 -14.30 -26.26
#